data_AF-A0A1J0LP20-F1
#
_entry.id   AF-A0A1J0LP20-F1
#
_cell.length_a   1.000
_cell.length_b   1.000
_cell.length_c   1.000
_cell.angle_alpha   90.00
_cell.angle_beta   90.00
_cell.angle_gamma   90.00
#
_symmetry.space_group_name_H-M   'P 1'
#
loop_
_entity.id
_entity.type
_entity.pdbx_description
1 polymer ?
#
loop_
_entity_poly.entity_id
_entity_poly.type
_entity_poly.pdbx_seq_one_letter_code
_entity_poly.pdbx_strand_id
1 'polypeptide(L)'
;MLDVYIKSNNQDSLIKAFYTIGEENLTEYIPLLLTETHDERISHNALFKGISVYQSKMLALEKISNLKSPCKLTYQYDSIIVNFYTNWAFNKDNFNKLIKNEFN
;
A
#
# COMPACT_ATOMS: atom_id res chain seq x y z
N MET A 1 -12.36 2.24 12.64
CA MET A 1 -12.80 0.90 12.16
C MET A 1 -11.65 0.16 11.46
N LEU A 2 -10.83 0.85 10.64
CA LEU A 2 -9.62 0.29 10.01
C LEU A 2 -8.60 -0.30 11.00
N ASP A 3 -8.41 0.34 12.17
CA ASP A 3 -7.44 -0.10 13.18
C ASP A 3 -7.63 -1.54 13.66
N VAL A 4 -8.87 -2.04 13.64
CA VAL A 4 -9.20 -3.42 14.02
C VAL A 4 -8.67 -4.41 12.97
N TYR A 5 -8.74 -4.03 11.69
CA TYR A 5 -8.31 -4.87 10.59
C TYR A 5 -6.79 -4.84 10.38
N ILE A 6 -6.16 -3.67 10.58
CA ILE A 6 -4.70 -3.48 10.46
C ILE A 6 -3.93 -4.26 11.52
N LYS A 7 -4.50 -4.42 12.72
CA LYS A 7 -3.90 -5.22 13.81
C LYS A 7 -4.24 -6.71 13.71
N SER A 8 -5.04 -7.11 12.72
CA SER A 8 -5.45 -8.49 12.55
C SER A 8 -4.30 -9.35 12.04
N ASN A 9 -4.18 -10.58 12.55
CA ASN A 9 -3.25 -11.57 12.00
C ASN A 9 -3.82 -12.30 10.77
N ASN A 10 -5.05 -11.98 10.37
CA ASN A 10 -5.70 -12.59 9.23
C ASN A 10 -5.36 -11.80 7.94
N GLN A 11 -4.81 -12.49 6.93
CA GLN A 11 -4.35 -11.87 5.69
C GLN A 11 -5.49 -11.23 4.88
N ASP A 12 -6.69 -11.82 4.87
CA ASP A 12 -7.85 -11.27 4.15
C ASP A 12 -8.28 -9.93 4.77
N SER A 13 -8.24 -9.84 6.10
CA SER A 13 -8.53 -8.61 6.84
C SER A 13 -7.52 -7.50 6.52
N LEU A 14 -6.23 -7.85 6.48
CA LEU A 14 -5.16 -6.93 6.12
C LEU A 14 -5.29 -6.43 4.68
N ILE A 15 -5.49 -7.36 3.73
CA ILE A 15 -5.68 -7.05 2.32
C ILE A 15 -6.88 -6.12 2.12
N LYS A 16 -8.01 -6.39 2.79
CA LYS A 16 -9.19 -5.52 2.75
C LYS A 16 -8.87 -4.12 3.28
N ALA A 17 -8.14 -4.03 4.40
CA ALA A 17 -7.75 -2.74 4.97
C ALA A 17 -6.86 -1.94 4.01
N PHE A 18 -5.82 -2.57 3.44
CA PHE A 18 -4.91 -1.90 2.51
C PHE A 18 -5.59 -1.51 1.20
N TYR A 19 -6.52 -2.33 0.71
CA TYR A 19 -7.39 -1.95 -0.41
C TYR A 19 -8.17 -0.66 -0.09
N THR A 20 -8.85 -0.59 1.06
CA THR A 20 -9.59 0.61 1.46
C THR A 20 -8.69 1.83 1.59
N ILE A 21 -7.50 1.70 2.20
CA ILE A 21 -6.50 2.78 2.30
C ILE A 21 -6.15 3.33 0.91
N GLY A 22 -5.94 2.46 -0.07
CA GLY A 22 -5.63 2.85 -1.44
C GLY A 22 -6.80 3.51 -2.18
N GLU A 23 -8.02 2.98 -2.05
CA GLU A 23 -9.20 3.57 -2.71
C GLU A 23 -9.56 4.95 -2.16
N GLU A 24 -9.39 5.15 -0.85
CA GLU A 24 -9.72 6.40 -0.17
C GLU A 24 -8.55 7.39 -0.13
N ASN A 25 -7.39 7.05 -0.71
CA ASN A 25 -6.17 7.86 -0.71
C ASN A 25 -5.72 8.33 0.69
N LEU A 26 -5.80 7.44 1.69
CA LEU A 26 -5.50 7.78 3.08
C LEU A 26 -3.98 7.89 3.33
N THR A 27 -3.42 9.07 3.06
CA THR A 27 -1.97 9.35 3.13
C THR A 27 -1.37 9.17 4.52
N GLU A 28 -2.17 9.31 5.58
CA GLU A 28 -1.74 9.11 6.96
C GLU A 28 -1.30 7.67 7.25
N TYR A 29 -1.72 6.70 6.43
CA TYR A 29 -1.33 5.28 6.54
C TYR A 29 -0.10 4.91 5.70
N ILE A 30 0.54 5.85 4.99
CA ILE A 30 1.77 5.56 4.23
C ILE A 30 2.85 4.89 5.09
N PRO A 31 3.16 5.34 6.33
CA PRO A 31 4.15 4.67 7.18
C PRO A 31 3.79 3.21 7.46
N LEU A 32 2.51 2.92 7.65
CA LEU A 32 2.01 1.56 7.88
C LEU A 32 2.19 0.68 6.63
N LEU A 33 1.90 1.21 5.44
CA LEU A 33 2.08 0.50 4.17
C LEU A 33 3.55 0.16 3.89
N LEU A 34 4.48 0.97 4.40
CA LEU A 34 5.93 0.78 4.26
C LEU A 34 6.55 -0.05 5.39
N THR A 35 5.77 -0.40 6.41
CA THR A 35 6.23 -1.24 7.54
C THR A 35 5.95 -2.71 7.23
N GLU A 36 6.87 -3.62 7.59
CA GLU A 36 6.73 -5.07 7.39
C GLU A 36 6.24 -5.44 5.97
N THR A 37 6.95 -4.95 4.95
CA THR A 37 6.57 -5.13 3.54
C THR A 37 6.82 -6.55 3.02
N HIS A 38 7.49 -7.41 3.78
CA HIS A 38 7.85 -8.78 3.37
C HIS A 38 6.73 -9.81 3.62
N ASP A 39 5.50 -9.37 3.95
CA ASP A 39 4.38 -10.27 4.21
C ASP A 39 3.80 -10.82 2.89
N GLU A 40 4.30 -11.99 2.47
CA GLU A 40 3.87 -12.66 1.25
C GLU A 40 2.64 -13.57 1.46
N ARG A 41 1.95 -13.52 2.60
CA ARG A 41 0.77 -14.38 2.84
C ARG A 41 -0.31 -14.08 1.80
N ILE A 42 -0.69 -15.13 1.07
CA ILE A 42 -1.66 -15.06 -0.03
C ILE A 42 -3.07 -15.27 0.51
N SER A 43 -4.02 -14.48 0.01
CA SER A 43 -5.43 -14.76 0.21
C SER A 43 -5.92 -15.83 -0.77
N HIS A 44 -6.60 -16.85 -0.27
CA HIS A 44 -7.34 -17.81 -1.11
C HIS A 44 -8.81 -17.42 -1.30
N ASN A 45 -9.21 -16.25 -0.81
CA ASN A 45 -10.55 -15.73 -1.00
C ASN A 45 -10.74 -15.30 -2.46
N ALA A 46 -11.80 -15.79 -3.08
CA ALA A 46 -12.12 -15.49 -4.48
C ALA A 46 -12.26 -13.98 -4.75
N LEU A 47 -12.68 -13.19 -3.75
CA LEU A 47 -12.79 -11.74 -3.85
C LEU A 47 -11.44 -11.05 -4.10
N PHE A 48 -10.38 -11.58 -3.47
CA PHE A 48 -9.03 -11.00 -3.53
C PHE A 48 -8.15 -11.65 -4.58
N LYS A 49 -8.67 -12.63 -5.35
CA LYS A 49 -8.02 -13.20 -6.55
C LYS A 49 -6.57 -13.64 -6.36
N GLY A 50 -6.20 -14.13 -5.17
CA GLY A 50 -4.84 -14.62 -4.93
C GLY A 50 -3.80 -13.54 -4.65
N ILE A 51 -4.18 -12.30 -4.29
CA ILE A 51 -3.19 -11.29 -3.92
C ILE A 51 -2.59 -11.56 -2.54
N SER A 52 -1.34 -11.18 -2.36
CA SER A 52 -0.66 -11.19 -1.06
C SER A 52 -0.87 -9.90 -0.28
N VAL A 53 -0.57 -9.95 1.02
CA VAL A 53 -0.53 -8.76 1.88
C VAL A 53 0.45 -7.72 1.31
N TYR A 54 1.67 -8.13 0.95
CA TYR A 54 2.66 -7.31 0.27
C TYR A 54 2.06 -6.63 -0.98
N GLN A 55 1.47 -7.44 -1.87
CA GLN A 55 0.90 -6.94 -3.11
C GLN A 55 -0.19 -5.89 -2.84
N SER A 56 -1.05 -6.12 -1.84
CA SER A 56 -2.08 -5.14 -1.48
C SER A 56 -1.51 -3.83 -0.95
N LYS A 57 -0.40 -3.86 -0.18
CA LYS A 57 0.29 -2.65 0.28
C LYS A 57 0.86 -1.84 -0.89
N MET A 58 1.52 -2.53 -1.84
CA MET A 58 2.10 -1.86 -3.00
C MET A 58 1.02 -1.31 -3.95
N LEU A 59 -0.11 -2.00 -4.11
CA LEU A 59 -1.26 -1.48 -4.86
C LEU A 59 -1.85 -0.23 -4.21
N ALA A 60 -1.91 -0.19 -2.86
CA ALA A 60 -2.35 0.99 -2.14
C ALA A 60 -1.39 2.18 -2.36
N LEU A 61 -0.07 1.93 -2.31
CA LEU A 61 0.94 2.95 -2.59
C LEU A 61 0.90 3.44 -4.05
N GLU A 62 0.66 2.54 -5.01
CA GLU A 62 0.47 2.89 -6.43
C GLU A 62 -0.71 3.87 -6.61
N LYS A 63 -1.81 3.64 -5.89
CA LYS A 63 -2.99 4.52 -5.90
C LYS A 63 -2.70 5.87 -5.25
N ILE A 64 -2.18 5.87 -4.03
CA ILE A 64 -1.91 7.10 -3.26
C ILE A 64 -0.87 7.97 -3.96
N SER A 65 0.18 7.37 -4.52
CA SER A 65 1.24 8.11 -5.22
C SER A 65 0.85 8.54 -6.62
N ASN A 66 -0.14 7.86 -7.23
CA ASN A 66 -0.43 7.92 -8.67
C ASN A 66 0.82 7.63 -9.54
N LEU A 67 1.75 6.80 -9.04
CA LEU A 67 2.95 6.37 -9.73
C LEU A 67 2.91 4.87 -9.95
N LYS A 68 3.12 4.44 -11.20
CA LYS A 68 3.22 3.02 -11.52
C LYS A 68 4.49 2.41 -10.97
N SER A 69 4.35 1.19 -10.45
CA SER A 69 5.47 0.35 -10.02
C SER A 69 6.49 0.18 -11.16
N PRO A 70 7.81 0.21 -10.89
CA PRO A 70 8.85 0.16 -11.93
C PRO A 70 8.90 -1.17 -12.69
N CYS A 71 8.33 -2.22 -12.10
CA CYS A 71 8.18 -3.55 -12.67
C CYS A 71 6.80 -4.11 -12.32
N LYS A 72 6.47 -5.26 -12.89
CA LYS A 72 5.18 -5.92 -12.64
C LYS A 72 5.09 -6.31 -11.17
N LEU A 73 4.09 -5.77 -10.47
CA LEU A 73 3.79 -6.16 -9.11
C LEU A 73 3.21 -7.58 -9.06
N THR A 74 3.84 -8.45 -8.28
CA THR A 74 3.40 -9.84 -8.07
C THR A 74 3.11 -10.09 -6.59
N TYR A 75 2.75 -11.33 -6.25
CA TYR A 75 2.53 -11.72 -4.85
C TYR A 75 3.85 -11.80 -4.05
N GLN A 76 4.99 -11.98 -4.74
CA GLN A 76 6.32 -12.06 -4.13
C GLN A 76 6.87 -10.68 -3.87
N TYR A 77 7.53 -10.54 -2.73
CA TYR A 77 8.24 -9.35 -2.34
C TYR A 77 9.32 -8.99 -3.37
N ASP A 78 9.30 -7.73 -3.80
CA ASP A 78 10.33 -7.14 -4.65
C ASP A 78 10.88 -5.88 -3.96
N SER A 79 12.16 -5.93 -3.60
CA SER A 79 12.87 -4.81 -2.96
C SER A 79 12.97 -3.59 -3.86
N ILE A 80 12.98 -3.75 -5.19
CA ILE A 80 13.00 -2.63 -6.14
C ILE A 80 11.71 -1.82 -6.02
N ILE A 81 10.56 -2.49 -5.96
CA ILE A 81 9.25 -1.84 -5.79
C ILE A 81 9.16 -1.17 -4.43
N VAL A 82 9.57 -1.86 -3.35
CA VAL A 82 9.52 -1.29 -2.00
C VAL A 82 10.42 -0.07 -1.89
N ASN A 83 11.65 -0.14 -2.41
CA ASN A 83 12.57 0.99 -2.40
C ASN A 83 12.04 2.15 -3.25
N PHE A 84 11.39 1.87 -4.37
CA PHE A 84 10.76 2.89 -5.20
C PHE A 84 9.71 3.70 -4.42
N TYR A 85 8.75 3.03 -3.78
CA TYR A 85 7.71 3.73 -3.01
C TYR A 85 8.25 4.33 -1.70
N THR A 86 9.26 3.71 -1.08
CA THR A 86 9.97 4.28 0.08
C THR A 86 10.62 5.60 -0.31
N ASN A 87 11.40 5.63 -1.39
CA ASN A 87 12.04 6.84 -1.88
C ASN A 87 11.02 7.91 -2.29
N TRP A 88 9.89 7.52 -2.89
CA TRP A 88 8.80 8.44 -3.18
C TRP A 88 8.22 9.09 -1.90
N ALA A 89 7.96 8.29 -0.86
CA ALA A 89 7.39 8.77 0.39
C ALA A 89 8.36 9.66 1.20
N PHE A 90 9.66 9.38 1.15
CA PHE A 90 10.68 10.15 1.87
C PHE A 90 11.21 11.37 1.10
N ASN A 91 10.98 11.48 -0.22
CA ASN A 91 11.35 12.67 -0.97
C ASN A 91 10.40 13.84 -0.66
N LYS A 92 10.92 14.77 0.15
CA LYS A 92 10.27 15.93 0.80
C LYS A 92 9.46 16.87 -0.12
N ASP A 93 9.63 16.80 -1.44
CA ASP A 93 8.89 17.62 -2.41
C ASP A 93 7.45 17.14 -2.67
N ASN A 94 7.14 15.85 -2.41
CA ASN A 94 5.78 15.33 -2.59
C ASN A 94 4.86 15.62 -1.41
N PHE A 95 5.40 15.71 -0.19
CA PHE A 95 4.63 16.11 1.00
C PHE A 95 4.03 17.51 0.83
N ASN A 96 4.78 18.46 0.23
CA ASN A 96 4.30 19.82 -0.04
C ASN A 96 3.35 19.93 -1.24
N LYS A 97 3.42 19.00 -2.20
CA LYS A 97 2.51 18.96 -3.37
C LYS A 97 1.13 18.43 -3.01
N LEU A 98 1.05 17.46 -2.10
CA LEU A 98 -0.21 16.91 -1.60
C LEU A 98 -1.02 17.95 -0.81
N ILE A 99 -0.35 18.76 0.02
CA ILE A 99 -1.00 19.86 0.77
C ILE A 99 -1.47 21.01 -0.14
N LYS A 100 -0.79 21.28 -1.27
CA LYS A 100 -1.14 22.39 -2.18
C LYS A 100 -2.33 22.12 -3.11
N ASN A 101 -2.69 20.87 -3.35
CA ASN A 101 -3.81 20.51 -4.22
C ASN A 101 -5.17 20.49 -3.49
N GLU A 102 -5.22 20.64 -2.17
CA GLU A 102 -6.47 20.75 -1.39
C GLU A 102 -6.93 22.22 -1.17
N PHE A 103 -6.18 23.20 -1.67
CA PHE A 103 -6.48 24.64 -1.47
C PHE A 103 -6.45 25.48 -2.77
N ASN A 104 -6.65 24.88 -3.94
CA ASN A 104 -6.89 25.60 -5.20
C ASN A 104 -8.20 25.17 -5.85
#